data_AF-A0A2D3WKS4-F1
#
_entry.id   AF-A0A2D3WKS4-F1
#
_cell.length_a   1.000
_cell.length_b   1.000
_cell.length_c   1.000
_cell.angle_alpha   90.00
_cell.angle_beta   90.00
_cell.angle_gamma   90.00
#
_symmetry.space_group_name_H-M   'P 1'
#
loop_
_entity.id
_entity.type
_entity.pdbx_description
1 polymer ?
#
loop_
_entity_poly.entity_id
_entity_poly.type
_entity_poly.pdbx_seq_one_letter_code
_entity_poly.pdbx_strand_id
1 'polypeptide(L)'
;MFFDLFSSKNKKIVKRWMKEHEEIVTLAHKIIAAYSSNNHILAKKELISLNNTAVNHLMNEDIELYKLLKKRNDMHHKIESDIKKFKENFSETKINLMKFLTYYSKAETPLDESFFDQFNSLVGILGERIDFEENNLYQKLEAI
;
A
#
# COMPACT_ATOMS: atom_id res chain seq x y z
N MET A 1 -26.80 12.31 -14.96
CA MET A 1 -25.69 11.70 -14.19
C MET A 1 -25.43 12.51 -12.91
N PHE A 2 -26.30 12.43 -11.90
CA PHE A 2 -26.23 13.28 -10.68
C PHE A 2 -26.31 12.46 -9.36
N PHE A 3 -25.85 11.21 -9.34
CA PHE A 3 -26.01 10.33 -8.17
C PHE A 3 -24.75 10.13 -7.30
N ASP A 4 -23.58 10.64 -7.70
CA ASP A 4 -22.33 10.35 -6.96
C ASP A 4 -22.00 11.36 -5.84
N LEU A 5 -22.88 12.34 -5.57
CA LEU A 5 -22.66 13.37 -4.54
C LEU A 5 -22.74 12.86 -3.09
N PHE A 6 -23.28 11.66 -2.88
CA PHE A 6 -23.43 11.05 -1.55
C PHE A 6 -22.75 9.67 -1.42
N SER A 7 -21.56 9.49 -1.99
CA SER A 7 -20.78 8.28 -1.71
C SER A 7 -20.47 8.21 -0.20
N SER A 8 -20.70 7.05 0.43
CA SER A 8 -20.40 6.84 1.85
C SER A 8 -18.96 7.21 2.17
N LYS A 9 -18.68 7.58 3.43
CA LYS A 9 -17.31 7.91 3.87
C LYS A 9 -16.33 6.79 3.51
N ASN A 10 -16.76 5.53 3.63
CA ASN A 10 -15.95 4.36 3.33
C ASN A 10 -15.66 4.23 1.84
N LYS A 11 -16.66 4.44 0.96
CA LYS A 11 -16.46 4.45 -0.49
C LYS A 11 -15.46 5.51 -0.95
N LYS A 12 -15.44 6.69 -0.31
CA LYS A 12 -14.42 7.72 -0.61
C LYS A 12 -13.02 7.30 -0.20
N ILE A 13 -12.90 6.64 0.96
CA ILE A 13 -11.62 6.15 1.49
C ILE A 13 -11.08 5.03 0.61
N VAL A 14 -11.91 4.04 0.27
CA VAL A 14 -11.53 2.91 -0.60
C VAL A 14 -11.08 3.42 -1.97
N LYS A 15 -11.86 4.30 -2.62
CA LYS A 15 -11.46 4.91 -3.89
C LYS A 15 -10.11 5.63 -3.82
N ARG A 16 -9.77 6.24 -2.69
CA ARG A 16 -8.46 6.88 -2.50
C ARG A 16 -7.36 5.81 -2.38
N TRP A 17 -7.58 4.76 -1.59
CA TRP A 17 -6.61 3.69 -1.41
C TRP A 17 -6.31 2.94 -2.71
N MET A 18 -7.33 2.65 -3.54
CA MET A 18 -7.12 2.07 -4.86
C MET A 18 -6.24 2.96 -5.77
N LYS A 19 -6.44 4.29 -5.73
CA LYS A 19 -5.56 5.22 -6.47
C LYS A 19 -4.13 5.23 -5.94
N GLU A 20 -3.98 5.14 -4.62
CA GLU A 20 -2.65 5.03 -4.00
C GLU A 20 -1.97 3.70 -4.43
N HIS A 21 -2.71 2.60 -4.56
CA HIS A 21 -2.20 1.33 -5.10
C HIS A 21 -1.75 1.46 -6.57
N GLU A 22 -2.55 2.07 -7.43
CA GLU A 22 -2.17 2.36 -8.83
C GLU A 22 -0.86 3.17 -8.89
N GLU A 23 -0.71 4.16 -8.02
CA GLU A 23 0.49 4.98 -7.92
C GLU A 23 1.69 4.15 -7.42
N ILE A 24 1.52 3.32 -6.39
CA ILE A 24 2.55 2.42 -5.86
C ILE A 24 3.05 1.48 -6.97
N VAL A 25 2.15 0.84 -7.71
CA VAL A 25 2.48 -0.07 -8.82
C VAL A 25 3.19 0.69 -9.94
N THR A 26 2.72 1.89 -10.28
CA THR A 26 3.36 2.75 -11.29
C THR A 26 4.79 3.12 -10.89
N LEU A 27 5.00 3.52 -9.64
CA LEU A 27 6.31 3.85 -9.11
C LEU A 27 7.23 2.63 -9.10
N ALA A 28 6.72 1.45 -8.75
CA ALA A 28 7.48 0.20 -8.80
C ALA A 28 7.99 -0.11 -10.22
N HIS A 29 7.13 0.00 -11.24
CA HIS A 29 7.54 -0.18 -12.63
C HIS A 29 8.56 0.87 -13.09
N LYS A 30 8.43 2.13 -12.67
CA LYS A 30 9.42 3.17 -12.99
C LYS A 30 10.78 2.89 -12.37
N ILE A 31 10.82 2.38 -11.14
CA ILE A 31 12.06 1.99 -10.46
C ILE A 31 12.73 0.84 -11.21
N ILE A 32 11.96 -0.20 -11.57
CA ILE A 32 12.47 -1.35 -12.34
C ILE A 32 13.04 -0.89 -13.69
N ALA A 33 12.31 -0.06 -14.44
CA ALA A 33 12.74 0.44 -15.73
C ALA A 33 13.99 1.32 -15.63
N ALA A 34 14.05 2.22 -14.64
CA ALA A 34 15.19 3.09 -14.42
C ALA A 34 16.43 2.31 -14.00
N TYR A 35 16.29 1.34 -13.08
CA TYR A 35 17.38 0.47 -12.66
C TYR A 35 17.91 -0.37 -13.82
N SER A 36 17.02 -1.02 -14.58
CA SER A 36 17.39 -1.84 -15.75
C SER A 36 18.08 -1.04 -16.86
N SER A 37 17.88 0.28 -16.90
CA SER A 37 18.53 1.20 -17.83
C SER A 37 19.83 1.81 -17.26
N ASN A 38 20.36 1.28 -16.15
CA ASN A 38 21.49 1.83 -15.37
C ASN A 38 21.30 3.30 -14.92
N ASN A 39 20.06 3.80 -14.90
CA ASN A 39 19.75 5.16 -14.46
C ASN A 39 19.45 5.17 -12.95
N HIS A 40 20.49 4.96 -12.15
CA HIS A 40 20.35 4.84 -10.69
C HIS A 40 19.87 6.14 -10.03
N ILE A 41 20.16 7.31 -10.61
CA ILE A 41 19.66 8.60 -10.12
C ILE A 41 18.14 8.66 -10.23
N LEU A 42 17.59 8.28 -11.39
CA LEU A 42 16.14 8.23 -11.58
C LEU A 42 15.51 7.14 -10.72
N ALA A 43 16.09 5.94 -10.67
CA ALA A 43 15.59 4.85 -9.84
C ALA A 43 15.51 5.27 -8.36
N LYS A 44 16.53 5.99 -7.87
CA LYS A 44 16.56 6.53 -6.51
C LYS A 44 15.47 7.56 -6.26
N LYS A 45 15.27 8.49 -7.21
CA LYS A 45 14.22 9.50 -7.12
C LYS A 45 12.84 8.85 -7.03
N GLU A 46 12.55 7.89 -7.89
CA GLU A 46 11.28 7.16 -7.90
C GLU A 46 11.12 6.30 -6.65
N LEU A 47 12.20 5.73 -6.12
CA LEU A 47 12.19 4.99 -4.84
C LEU A 47 11.84 5.87 -3.64
N ILE A 48 12.33 7.11 -3.61
CA ILE A 48 11.96 8.09 -2.57
C ILE A 48 10.46 8.43 -2.69
N SER A 49 9.95 8.62 -3.91
CA SER A 49 8.52 8.82 -4.14
C SER A 49 7.72 7.62 -3.65
N LEU A 50 8.14 6.39 -4.00
CA LEU A 50 7.51 5.15 -3.54
C LEU A 50 7.52 5.07 -2.01
N ASN A 51 8.63 5.41 -1.36
CA ASN A 51 8.70 5.46 0.10
C ASN A 51 7.63 6.40 0.67
N ASN A 52 7.56 7.63 0.19
CA ASN A 52 6.57 8.59 0.69
C ASN A 52 5.14 8.11 0.47
N THR A 53 4.81 7.60 -0.73
CA THR A 53 3.47 7.12 -1.06
C THR A 53 3.09 5.89 -0.23
N ALA A 54 3.96 4.89 -0.14
CA ALA A 54 3.70 3.66 0.61
C ALA A 54 3.56 3.91 2.12
N VAL A 55 4.44 4.73 2.71
CA VAL A 55 4.34 5.09 4.14
C VAL A 55 3.03 5.80 4.44
N ASN A 56 2.68 6.80 3.63
CA ASN A 56 1.45 7.56 3.82
C ASN A 56 0.21 6.67 3.67
N HIS A 57 0.19 5.81 2.64
CA HIS A 57 -0.88 4.84 2.42
C HIS A 57 -1.07 3.95 3.65
N LEU A 58 0.00 3.28 4.11
CA LEU A 58 -0.03 2.36 5.24
C LEU A 58 -0.48 3.04 6.55
N MET A 59 0.01 4.25 6.80
CA MET A 59 -0.40 5.01 8.00
C MET A 59 -1.87 5.42 7.94
N ASN A 60 -2.34 5.90 6.78
CA ASN A 60 -3.73 6.28 6.59
C ASN A 60 -4.66 5.07 6.72
N GLU A 61 -4.27 3.93 6.16
CA GLU A 61 -5.02 2.69 6.28
C GLU A 61 -5.15 2.25 7.73
N ASP A 62 -4.03 2.21 8.48
CA ASP A 62 -4.06 1.84 9.89
C ASP A 62 -4.97 2.75 10.73
N ILE A 63 -4.92 4.06 10.48
CA ILE A 63 -5.73 5.05 11.20
C ILE A 63 -7.21 4.85 10.91
N GLU A 64 -7.62 4.71 9.64
CA GLU A 64 -9.04 4.55 9.32
C GLU A 64 -9.57 3.17 9.72
N LEU A 65 -8.80 2.10 9.54
CA LEU A 65 -9.18 0.77 10.04
C LEU A 65 -9.33 0.75 11.56
N TYR A 66 -8.45 1.44 12.30
CA TYR A 66 -8.59 1.59 13.75
C TYR A 66 -9.85 2.40 14.14
N LYS A 67 -10.14 3.49 13.42
CA LYS A 67 -11.37 4.28 13.64
C LYS A 67 -12.62 3.47 13.37
N LEU A 68 -12.58 2.60 12.36
CA LEU A 68 -13.65 1.65 12.10
C LEU A 68 -13.78 0.74 13.31
N LEU A 69 -12.76 -0.02 13.70
CA LEU A 69 -12.80 -0.95 14.84
C LEU A 69 -13.34 -0.35 16.16
N LYS A 70 -13.21 0.97 16.37
CA LYS A 70 -13.76 1.66 17.54
C LYS A 70 -15.27 1.94 17.50
N LYS A 71 -15.92 1.91 16.34
CA LYS A 71 -17.37 2.12 16.23
C LYS A 71 -18.09 0.86 16.72
N ARG A 72 -19.11 1.02 17.56
CA ARG A 72 -19.92 -0.09 18.09
C ARG A 72 -21.26 -0.14 17.34
N ASN A 73 -21.39 -1.02 16.34
CA ASN A 73 -22.67 -1.39 15.73
C ASN A 73 -22.67 -2.90 15.39
N ASP A 74 -23.82 -3.53 15.14
CA ASP A 74 -23.88 -5.00 14.99
C ASP A 74 -23.24 -5.51 13.68
N MET A 75 -23.17 -4.66 12.64
CA MET A 75 -22.39 -4.93 11.41
C MET A 75 -20.87 -4.97 11.65
N HIS A 76 -20.40 -4.54 12.82
CA HIS A 76 -18.98 -4.38 13.12
C HIS A 76 -18.24 -5.68 13.38
N HIS A 77 -18.90 -6.73 13.90
CA HIS A 77 -18.23 -7.97 14.30
C HIS A 77 -17.65 -8.75 13.12
N LYS A 78 -18.35 -8.78 11.98
CA LYS A 78 -17.87 -9.48 10.78
C LYS A 78 -16.67 -8.78 10.16
N ILE A 79 -16.74 -7.44 10.06
CA ILE A 79 -15.66 -6.60 9.52
C ILE A 79 -14.46 -6.55 10.47
N GLU A 80 -14.69 -6.59 11.78
CA GLU A 80 -13.62 -6.64 12.77
C GLU A 80 -12.73 -7.88 12.61
N SER A 81 -13.33 -9.07 12.39
CA SER A 81 -12.55 -10.29 12.15
C SER A 81 -11.73 -10.19 10.86
N ASP A 82 -12.31 -9.63 9.80
CA ASP A 82 -11.62 -9.44 8.52
C ASP A 82 -10.45 -8.44 8.63
N ILE A 83 -10.64 -7.32 9.35
CA ILE A 83 -9.59 -6.34 9.61
C ILE A 83 -8.47 -6.95 10.46
N LYS A 84 -8.79 -7.77 11.46
CA LYS A 84 -7.77 -8.44 12.29
C LYS A 84 -6.94 -9.43 11.48
N LYS A 85 -7.60 -10.31 10.71
CA LYS A 85 -6.93 -11.25 9.81
C LYS A 85 -6.04 -10.54 8.80
N PHE A 86 -6.52 -9.44 8.24
CA PHE A 86 -5.72 -8.60 7.35
C PHE A 86 -4.45 -8.09 8.04
N LYS A 87 -4.57 -7.50 9.23
CA LYS A 87 -3.40 -7.01 9.98
C LYS A 87 -2.42 -8.12 10.33
N GLU A 88 -2.90 -9.31 10.68
CA GLU A 88 -2.05 -10.47 10.97
C GLU A 88 -1.27 -10.91 9.73
N ASN A 89 -1.97 -11.11 8.60
CA ASN A 89 -1.38 -11.62 7.35
C ASN A 89 -0.30 -10.72 6.75
N PHE A 90 -0.41 -9.40 6.93
CA PHE A 90 0.48 -8.43 6.26
C PHE A 90 1.37 -7.63 7.22
N SER A 91 1.35 -7.95 8.52
CA SER A 91 2.20 -7.28 9.52
C SER A 91 3.70 -7.40 9.19
N GLU A 92 4.15 -8.61 8.83
CA GLU A 92 5.52 -8.88 8.44
C GLU A 92 5.88 -8.20 7.11
N THR A 93 5.03 -8.33 6.10
CA THR A 93 5.17 -7.65 4.80
C THR A 93 5.35 -6.15 4.97
N LYS A 94 4.51 -5.53 5.82
CA LYS A 94 4.61 -4.11 6.13
C LYS A 94 5.96 -3.76 6.75
N ILE A 95 6.42 -4.54 7.73
CA ILE A 95 7.72 -4.29 8.38
C ILE A 95 8.86 -4.42 7.37
N ASN A 96 8.84 -5.44 6.54
CA ASN A 96 9.87 -5.68 5.51
C ASN A 96 9.89 -4.57 4.46
N LEU A 97 8.70 -4.14 4.00
CA LEU A 97 8.54 -2.99 3.11
C LEU A 97 9.15 -1.72 3.71
N MET A 98 8.77 -1.40 4.95
CA MET A 98 9.24 -0.19 5.63
C MET A 98 10.76 -0.21 5.83
N LYS A 99 11.33 -1.35 6.24
CA LYS A 99 12.78 -1.51 6.40
C LYS A 99 13.52 -1.31 5.09
N PHE A 100 13.04 -1.97 4.03
CA PHE A 100 13.62 -1.87 2.70
C PHE A 100 13.60 -0.43 2.18
N LEU A 101 12.42 0.20 2.18
CA LEU A 101 12.24 1.55 1.67
C LEU A 101 13.07 2.55 2.48
N THR A 102 13.07 2.44 3.81
CA THR A 102 13.86 3.32 4.69
C THR A 102 15.37 3.15 4.47
N TYR A 103 15.85 1.95 4.16
CA TYR A 103 17.27 1.71 3.92
C TYR A 103 17.69 2.26 2.55
N TYR A 104 16.98 1.86 1.49
CA TYR A 104 17.36 2.20 0.12
C TYR A 104 16.88 3.58 -0.32
N SER A 105 15.99 4.28 0.39
CA SER A 105 15.62 5.67 0.05
C SER A 105 16.65 6.71 0.48
N LYS A 106 17.59 6.36 1.37
CA LYS A 106 18.62 7.30 1.86
C LYS A 106 19.60 7.69 0.77
N ALA A 107 19.96 8.97 0.66
CA ALA A 107 20.77 9.48 -0.45
C ALA A 107 22.12 8.74 -0.61
N GLU A 108 22.72 8.34 0.49
CA GLU A 108 24.03 7.67 0.57
C GLU A 108 24.01 6.17 0.27
N THR A 109 22.83 5.51 0.35
CA THR A 109 22.73 4.07 0.10
C THR A 109 22.82 3.77 -1.40
N PRO A 110 23.79 2.99 -1.89
CA PRO A 110 23.82 2.61 -3.31
C PRO A 110 22.68 1.65 -3.66
N LEU A 111 22.22 1.69 -4.90
CA LEU A 111 21.36 0.65 -5.47
C LEU A 111 22.27 -0.45 -6.02
N ASP A 112 22.69 -1.36 -5.13
CA ASP A 112 23.60 -2.46 -5.44
C ASP A 112 22.90 -3.62 -6.18
N GLU A 113 23.60 -4.72 -6.45
CA GLU A 113 22.97 -5.90 -7.07
C GLU A 113 21.87 -6.48 -6.16
N SER A 114 22.12 -6.51 -4.85
CA SER A 114 21.17 -6.98 -3.84
C SER A 114 19.87 -6.17 -3.81
N PHE A 115 19.92 -4.87 -4.18
CA PHE A 115 18.74 -4.02 -4.24
C PHE A 115 17.68 -4.59 -5.17
N PHE A 116 18.06 -5.01 -6.37
CA PHE A 116 17.09 -5.34 -7.41
C PHE A 116 16.33 -6.63 -7.09
N ASP A 117 17.04 -7.64 -6.60
CA ASP A 117 16.41 -8.92 -6.19
C ASP A 117 15.45 -8.70 -5.02
N GLN A 118 15.88 -7.95 -4.01
CA GLN A 118 15.03 -7.60 -2.86
C GLN A 118 13.83 -6.75 -3.31
N PHE A 119 14.03 -5.81 -4.23
CA PHE A 119 12.97 -4.95 -4.74
C PHE A 119 11.91 -5.77 -5.47
N ASN A 120 12.31 -6.64 -6.39
CA ASN A 120 11.38 -7.48 -7.14
C ASN A 120 10.61 -8.44 -6.23
N SER A 121 11.28 -9.05 -5.26
CA SER A 121 10.63 -9.90 -4.26
C SER A 121 9.56 -9.13 -3.48
N LEU A 122 9.90 -7.93 -3.01
CA LEU A 122 9.00 -7.06 -2.26
C LEU A 122 7.83 -6.56 -3.12
N VAL A 123 8.06 -6.22 -4.39
CA VAL A 123 7.00 -5.83 -5.33
C VAL A 123 6.02 -6.99 -5.56
N GLY A 124 6.51 -8.23 -5.66
CA GLY A 124 5.66 -9.41 -5.74
C GLY A 124 4.73 -9.55 -4.53
N ILE A 125 5.29 -9.45 -3.32
CA ILE A 125 4.51 -9.52 -2.07
C ILE A 125 3.53 -8.34 -1.95
N LEU A 126 3.92 -7.14 -2.39
CA LEU A 126 3.01 -5.98 -2.45
C LEU A 126 1.84 -6.22 -3.39
N GLY A 127 2.08 -6.85 -4.55
CA GLY A 127 1.03 -7.22 -5.49
C GLY A 127 0.00 -8.16 -4.84
N GLU A 128 0.48 -9.21 -4.15
CA GLU A 128 -0.40 -10.13 -3.41
C GLU A 128 -1.22 -9.43 -2.32
N ARG A 129 -0.62 -8.45 -1.62
CA ARG A 129 -1.34 -7.63 -0.63
C ARG A 129 -2.44 -6.79 -1.29
N ILE A 130 -2.10 -6.05 -2.34
CA ILE A 130 -3.03 -5.17 -3.06
C ILE A 130 -4.20 -6.00 -3.60
N ASP A 131 -3.93 -7.14 -4.22
CA ASP A 131 -4.95 -8.04 -4.74
C ASP A 131 -5.86 -8.56 -3.62
N PHE A 132 -5.30 -8.91 -2.46
CA PHE A 132 -6.09 -9.34 -1.31
C PHE A 132 -6.99 -8.20 -0.80
N GLU A 133 -6.47 -7.00 -0.67
CA GLU A 133 -7.19 -5.83 -0.16
C GLU A 133 -8.36 -5.45 -1.07
N GLU A 134 -8.09 -5.30 -2.35
CA GLU A 134 -9.08 -4.85 -3.33
C GLU A 134 -10.17 -5.89 -3.56
N ASN A 135 -9.82 -7.18 -3.58
CA ASN A 135 -10.79 -8.26 -3.83
C ASN A 135 -11.51 -8.75 -2.56
N ASN A 136 -11.10 -8.33 -1.36
CA ASN A 136 -11.73 -8.78 -0.11
C ASN A 136 -12.10 -7.64 0.83
N LEU A 137 -11.12 -6.93 1.38
CA LEU A 137 -11.34 -5.97 2.45
C LEU A 137 -12.11 -4.75 1.94
N TYR A 138 -11.69 -4.20 0.80
CA TYR A 138 -12.24 -2.97 0.25
C TYR A 138 -13.69 -3.15 -0.21
N GLN A 139 -14.01 -4.27 -0.87
CA GLN A 139 -15.40 -4.60 -1.23
C GLN A 139 -16.35 -4.60 -0.03
N LYS A 140 -15.89 -5.16 1.11
CA LYS A 140 -16.68 -5.19 2.34
C LYS A 140 -16.81 -3.81 2.98
N LEU A 141 -15.77 -2.98 2.90
CA LEU A 141 -15.80 -1.60 3.39
C LEU A 141 -16.70 -0.70 2.54
N GLU A 142 -16.78 -0.89 1.23
CA GLU A 142 -17.71 -0.13 0.38
C GLU A 142 -19.17 -0.50 0.60
N ALA A 143 -19.44 -1.73 1.04
CA ALA A 143 -20.78 -2.24 1.33
C ALA A 143 -21.38 -1.71 2.65
N ILE A 144 -20.62 -0.94 3.44
CA ILE A 144 -21.00 -0.37 4.74
C ILE A 144 -20.95 1.16 4.77
#